data_AF-A0A1T1HGI8-F1
#
_entry.id   AF-A0A1T1HGI8-F1
#
_cell.length_a   1.000
_cell.length_b   1.000
_cell.length_c   1.000
_cell.angle_alpha   90.00
_cell.angle_beta   90.00
_cell.angle_gamma   90.00
#
_symmetry.space_group_name_H-M   'P 1'
#
loop_
_entity.id
_entity.type
_entity.pdbx_description
1 polymer ?
#
loop_
_entity_poly.entity_id
_entity_poly.type
_entity_poly.pdbx_seq_one_letter_code
_entity_poly.pdbx_strand_id
1 'polypeptide(L)'
;MAECEANYLRLLKLLPDLEETEQWHFAVSDEALHLGELVIKVTERSKYTTLLRIFQQDSWGHWLRQPELSVRLYHDARMAEVVGYQRQRHFEGRYLYPNDKMRQPDEKLQINLFLGEWLAHLQRYGHIAEPVNLHF
;
A
#
# COMPACT_ATOMS: atom_id res chain seq x y z
N MET A 1 -14.54 4.10 -8.60
CA MET A 1 -14.09 3.12 -9.61
C MET A 1 -12.81 3.59 -10.29
N ALA A 2 -12.77 4.80 -10.87
CA ALA A 2 -11.57 5.34 -11.52
C ALA A 2 -10.28 5.30 -10.67
N GLU A 3 -10.37 5.58 -9.35
CA GLU A 3 -9.18 5.58 -8.49
C GLU A 3 -8.57 4.18 -8.33
N CYS A 4 -9.39 3.13 -8.25
CA CYS A 4 -8.88 1.76 -8.06
C CYS A 4 -8.13 1.27 -9.31
N GLU A 5 -8.60 1.62 -10.50
CA GLU A 5 -7.90 1.34 -11.77
C GLU A 5 -6.60 2.14 -11.87
N ALA A 6 -6.64 3.43 -11.50
CA ALA A 6 -5.44 4.28 -11.48
C ALA A 6 -4.39 3.72 -10.51
N ASN A 7 -4.81 3.28 -9.32
CA ASN A 7 -3.92 2.65 -8.34
C ASN A 7 -3.31 1.35 -8.85
N TYR A 8 -4.09 0.52 -9.57
CA TYR A 8 -3.57 -0.69 -10.20
C TYR A 8 -2.43 -0.36 -11.18
N LEU A 9 -2.65 0.61 -12.06
CA LEU A 9 -1.64 1.04 -13.03
C LEU A 9 -0.41 1.66 -12.35
N ARG A 10 -0.59 2.42 -11.27
CA ARG A 10 0.53 2.98 -10.49
C ARG A 10 1.36 1.88 -9.83
N LEU A 11 0.71 0.88 -9.25
CA LEU A 11 1.39 -0.25 -8.62
C LEU A 11 2.17 -1.09 -9.63
N LEU A 12 1.60 -1.41 -10.80
CA LEU A 12 2.33 -2.14 -11.84
C LEU A 12 3.57 -1.39 -12.35
N LYS A 13 3.53 -0.05 -12.39
CA LYS A 13 4.69 0.78 -12.76
C LYS A 13 5.74 0.84 -11.65
N LEU A 14 5.30 0.81 -10.40
CA LEU A 14 6.17 0.97 -9.22
C LEU A 14 6.84 -0.35 -8.82
N LEU A 15 6.18 -1.49 -9.08
CA LEU A 15 6.59 -2.83 -8.63
C LEU A 15 6.96 -3.67 -9.86
N PRO A 16 8.18 -3.52 -10.40
CA PRO A 16 8.66 -4.38 -11.46
C PRO A 16 8.71 -5.83 -10.96
N ASP A 17 8.45 -6.77 -11.87
CA ASP A 17 8.53 -8.20 -11.60
C ASP A 17 7.67 -8.64 -10.40
N LEU A 18 6.47 -8.06 -10.26
CA LEU A 18 5.49 -8.36 -9.19
C LEU A 18 5.19 -9.86 -9.02
N GLU A 19 5.32 -10.64 -10.09
CA GLU A 19 5.11 -12.09 -10.07
C GLU A 19 6.22 -12.84 -9.31
N GLU A 20 7.46 -12.35 -9.37
CA GLU A 20 8.65 -13.03 -8.84
C GLU A 20 9.21 -12.36 -7.56
N THR A 21 9.06 -11.04 -7.44
CA THR A 21 9.67 -10.26 -6.35
C THR A 21 8.79 -10.22 -5.11
N GLU A 22 9.30 -10.63 -3.94
CA GLU A 22 8.51 -10.67 -2.71
C GLU A 22 8.40 -9.33 -1.98
N GLN A 23 9.36 -8.42 -2.18
CA GLN A 23 9.37 -7.13 -1.50
C GLN A 23 10.17 -6.08 -2.26
N TRP A 24 9.79 -4.81 -2.07
CA TRP A 24 10.48 -3.64 -2.58
C TRP A 24 10.73 -2.66 -1.44
N HIS A 25 11.91 -2.05 -1.46
CA HIS A 25 12.35 -1.06 -0.50
C HIS A 25 12.51 0.27 -1.21
N PHE A 26 11.85 1.32 -0.70
CA PHE A 26 11.89 2.66 -1.25
C PHE A 26 12.46 3.61 -0.20
N ALA A 27 13.59 4.23 -0.50
CA ALA A 27 14.05 5.37 0.25
C ALA A 27 13.30 6.60 -0.26
N VAL A 28 12.60 7.30 0.65
CA VAL A 28 11.89 8.55 0.31
C VAL A 28 12.66 9.71 0.89
N SER A 29 13.38 10.44 0.05
CA SER A 29 14.08 11.67 0.40
C SER A 29 13.23 12.87 -0.02
N ASP A 30 12.24 13.24 0.80
CA ASP A 30 11.50 14.49 0.62
C ASP A 30 11.40 15.27 1.95
N GLU A 31 11.42 16.60 1.85
CA GLU A 31 11.32 17.51 3.00
C GLU A 31 9.89 17.59 3.55
N ALA A 32 8.86 17.32 2.73
CA ALA A 32 7.46 17.43 3.14
C ALA A 32 6.93 16.17 3.87
N LEU A 33 7.49 15.01 3.55
CA LEU A 33 7.08 13.70 4.06
C LEU A 33 8.35 12.96 4.50
N HIS A 34 8.72 13.09 5.77
CA HIS A 34 9.81 12.31 6.39
C HIS A 34 9.41 10.82 6.54
N LEU A 35 9.16 10.15 5.41
CA LEU A 35 8.63 8.79 5.31
C LEU A 35 9.72 7.70 5.47
N GLY A 36 10.98 8.07 5.69
CA GLY A 36 12.07 7.12 5.89
C GLY A 36 12.15 6.06 4.78
N GLU A 37 12.46 4.82 5.16
CA GLU A 37 12.43 3.67 4.26
C GLU A 37 11.04 3.04 4.27
N LEU A 38 10.37 3.03 3.11
CA LEU A 38 9.08 2.38 2.92
C LEU A 38 9.28 0.99 2.31
N VAL A 39 8.58 0.00 2.85
CA VAL A 39 8.61 -1.39 2.36
C VAL A 39 7.24 -1.77 1.83
N ILE A 40 7.23 -2.32 0.62
CA ILE A 40 6.06 -2.97 0.01
C ILE A 40 6.36 -4.46 -0.06
N LYS A 41 5.53 -5.29 0.58
CA LYS A 41 5.71 -6.75 0.63
C LYS A 41 4.50 -7.48 0.07
N VAL A 42 4.74 -8.49 -0.76
CA VAL A 42 3.71 -9.44 -1.16
C VAL A 42 3.44 -10.40 0.00
N THR A 43 2.18 -10.46 0.46
CA THR A 43 1.77 -11.38 1.52
C THR A 43 1.02 -12.59 0.98
N GLU A 44 0.31 -12.43 -0.14
CA GLU A 44 -0.44 -13.53 -0.78
C GLU A 44 -0.44 -13.36 -2.30
N ARG A 45 -0.31 -14.48 -3.02
CA ARG A 45 -0.50 -14.57 -4.48
C ARG A 45 -1.49 -15.66 -4.80
N SER A 46 -2.37 -15.37 -5.73
CA SER A 46 -3.34 -16.31 -6.31
C SER A 46 -3.52 -15.98 -7.79
N LYS A 47 -4.18 -16.88 -8.53
CA LYS A 47 -4.31 -16.76 -9.99
C LYS A 47 -4.82 -15.39 -10.48
N TYR A 48 -5.72 -14.77 -9.71
CA TYR A 48 -6.35 -13.50 -10.11
C TYR A 48 -6.15 -12.37 -9.10
N THR A 49 -5.52 -12.64 -7.95
CA THR A 49 -5.31 -11.58 -6.94
C THR A 49 -3.94 -11.65 -6.28
N THR A 50 -3.42 -10.47 -5.97
CA THR A 50 -2.19 -10.30 -5.17
C THR A 50 -2.50 -9.41 -3.99
N LEU A 51 -2.10 -9.83 -2.78
CA LEU A 51 -2.21 -9.01 -1.57
C LEU A 51 -0.84 -8.44 -1.22
N LEU A 52 -0.80 -7.12 -1.07
CA LEU A 52 0.37 -6.34 -0.68
C LEU A 52 0.18 -5.77 0.72
N ARG A 53 1.29 -5.64 1.42
CA ARG A 53 1.43 -4.91 2.68
C ARG A 53 2.42 -3.77 2.46
N ILE A 54 1.99 -2.53 2.72
CA ILE A 54 2.80 -1.32 2.56
C ILE A 54 3.00 -0.72 3.96
N PHE A 55 4.24 -0.56 4.39
CA PHE A 55 4.57 -0.05 5.73
C PHE A 55 5.92 0.67 5.75
N GLN A 56 6.10 1.57 6.70
CA GLN A 56 7.39 2.22 6.94
C GLN A 56 8.27 1.35 7.84
N GLN A 57 9.55 1.21 7.49
CA GLN A 57 10.55 0.50 8.27
C GLN A 57 11.05 1.40 9.41
N ASP A 58 11.13 0.83 10.62
CA ASP A 58 11.48 1.57 11.83
C ASP A 58 12.89 2.18 11.75
N SER A 59 12.99 3.50 11.96
CA SER A 59 14.28 4.19 12.16
C SER A 59 14.54 4.57 13.63
N TRP A 60 13.48 4.60 14.48
CA TRP A 60 13.60 5.02 15.89
C TRP A 60 12.78 4.14 16.82
N GLY A 61 13.18 2.89 17.06
CA GLY A 61 12.69 2.05 18.16
C GLY A 61 11.18 1.72 18.13
N HIS A 62 10.82 0.59 18.72
CA HIS A 62 9.47 0.01 18.68
C HIS A 62 8.35 0.81 19.39
N TRP A 63 8.56 2.10 19.71
CA TRP A 63 7.65 2.91 20.50
C TRP A 63 6.58 3.64 19.66
N LEU A 64 6.79 3.83 18.35
CA LEU A 64 5.82 4.46 17.46
C LEU A 64 5.19 3.44 16.51
N ARG A 65 3.85 3.36 16.48
CA ARG A 65 3.13 2.52 15.51
C ARG A 65 3.15 3.20 14.14
N GLN A 66 3.96 2.67 13.24
CA GLN A 66 4.02 3.11 11.84
C GLN A 66 2.69 2.82 11.12
N PRO A 67 2.23 3.69 10.21
CA PRO A 67 1.07 3.43 9.38
C PRO A 67 1.33 2.22 8.47
N GLU A 68 0.32 1.36 8.32
CA GLU A 68 0.36 0.16 7.49
C GLU A 68 -0.90 0.07 6.63
N LEU A 69 -0.75 -0.26 5.36
CA LEU A 69 -1.85 -0.52 4.42
C LEU A 69 -1.79 -1.96 3.92
N SER A 70 -2.94 -2.60 3.85
CA SER A 70 -3.14 -3.84 3.09
C SER A 70 -3.86 -3.51 1.79
N VAL A 71 -3.27 -3.84 0.65
CA VAL A 71 -3.78 -3.50 -0.68
C VAL A 71 -3.96 -4.76 -1.49
N ARG A 72 -5.16 -4.99 -2.03
CA ARG A 72 -5.44 -6.11 -2.92
C ARG A 72 -5.50 -5.64 -4.36
N LEU A 73 -4.75 -6.32 -5.22
CA LEU A 73 -4.84 -6.19 -6.67
C LEU A 73 -5.73 -7.31 -7.20
N TYR A 74 -6.66 -6.94 -8.08
CA TYR A 74 -7.51 -7.82 -8.88
C TYR A 74 -7.03 -7.73 -10.32
N HIS A 75 -6.41 -8.79 -10.83
CA HIS A 75 -5.75 -8.79 -12.14
C HIS A 75 -6.73 -8.93 -13.30
N ASP A 76 -7.84 -9.64 -13.06
CA ASP A 76 -8.94 -9.80 -13.99
C ASP A 76 -9.72 -8.51 -14.21
N ALA A 77 -10.03 -7.79 -13.12
CA ALA A 77 -10.73 -6.52 -13.18
C ALA A 77 -9.79 -5.32 -13.35
N ARG A 78 -8.46 -5.52 -13.27
CA ARG A 78 -7.42 -4.48 -13.36
C ARG A 78 -7.62 -3.35 -12.35
N MET A 79 -7.95 -3.72 -11.12
CA MET A 79 -8.22 -2.78 -10.01
C MET A 79 -7.32 -3.07 -8.82
N ALA A 80 -6.98 -2.04 -8.05
CA ALA A 80 -6.33 -2.15 -6.77
C ALA A 80 -7.09 -1.36 -5.71
N GLU A 81 -7.33 -1.96 -4.56
CA GLU A 81 -8.02 -1.30 -3.45
C GLU A 81 -7.36 -1.58 -2.10
N VAL A 82 -7.47 -0.61 -1.18
CA VAL A 82 -7.08 -0.81 0.21
C VAL A 82 -8.11 -1.68 0.91
N VAL A 83 -7.70 -2.85 1.40
CA VAL A 83 -8.53 -3.81 2.14
C VAL A 83 -8.28 -3.79 3.66
N GLY A 84 -7.28 -3.02 4.12
CA GLY A 84 -6.97 -2.85 5.54
C GLY A 84 -6.09 -1.63 5.82
N TYR A 85 -6.27 -1.01 6.99
CA TYR A 85 -5.49 0.14 7.46
C TYR A 85 -5.12 -0.04 8.94
N GLN A 86 -3.84 0.06 9.27
CA GLN A 86 -3.22 -0.25 10.56
C GLN A 86 -3.46 -1.72 10.98
N ARG A 87 -2.64 -2.25 11.89
CA ARG A 87 -2.67 -3.67 12.37
C ARG A 87 -4.00 -4.14 12.99
N GLN A 88 -5.08 -3.37 12.90
CA GLN A 88 -6.44 -3.87 13.06
C GLN A 88 -6.80 -4.74 11.85
N ARG A 89 -6.42 -6.03 11.94
CA ARG A 89 -7.26 -7.09 11.38
C ARG A 89 -8.62 -6.91 12.05
N HIS A 90 -9.61 -6.43 11.30
CA HIS A 90 -11.07 -6.65 11.46
C HIS A 90 -11.78 -5.61 10.58
N PHE A 91 -11.67 -5.76 9.25
CA PHE A 91 -12.82 -5.46 8.40
C PHE A 91 -13.73 -6.68 8.51
N GLU A 92 -14.55 -6.75 9.56
CA GLU A 92 -15.56 -7.80 9.67
C GLU A 92 -16.50 -7.69 8.47
N GLY A 93 -16.61 -8.79 7.72
CA GLY A 93 -17.41 -8.94 6.52
C GLY A 93 -18.93 -8.92 6.76
N ARG A 94 -19.41 -8.06 7.66
CA ARG A 94 -20.83 -7.73 7.85
C ARG A 94 -20.93 -6.30 8.37
N TYR A 95 -21.13 -5.35 7.48
CA TYR A 95 -21.67 -4.06 7.89
C TYR A 95 -23.16 -4.24 8.16
N LEU A 96 -23.54 -4.25 9.44
CA LEU A 96 -24.93 -4.13 9.87
C LEU A 96 -25.51 -2.86 9.25
N TYR A 97 -26.49 -3.06 8.37
CA TYR A 97 -27.40 -2.01 7.95
C TYR A 97 -28.41 -1.74 9.07
N PRO A 98 -28.82 -0.47 9.28
CA PRO A 98 -28.47 0.76 8.55
C PRO A 98 -27.47 1.68 9.32
N ASN A 99 -26.71 2.50 8.59
CA ASN A 99 -25.89 3.60 9.11
C ASN A 99 -26.46 4.94 8.62
N ASP A 100 -27.07 5.73 9.51
CA ASP A 100 -27.82 6.97 9.21
C ASP A 100 -27.02 8.08 8.49
N LYS A 101 -25.70 7.93 8.34
CA LYS A 101 -24.82 8.93 7.75
C LYS A 101 -24.08 8.49 6.47
N MET A 102 -24.43 7.35 5.87
CA MET A 102 -23.79 6.85 4.62
C MET A 102 -22.24 6.96 4.61
N ARG A 103 -21.55 6.68 5.72
CA ARG A 103 -20.10 6.98 5.87
C ARG A 103 -19.16 6.04 5.09
N GLN A 104 -19.59 4.81 4.84
CA GLN A 104 -18.74 3.75 4.29
C GLN A 104 -18.23 3.99 2.85
N PRO A 105 -19.04 4.50 1.90
CA PRO A 105 -18.58 4.81 0.55
C PRO A 105 -17.52 5.92 0.53
N ASP A 106 -17.71 6.96 1.33
CA ASP A 106 -16.80 8.11 1.38
C ASP A 106 -15.48 7.76 2.05
N GLU A 107 -15.50 7.04 3.17
CA GLU A 107 -14.30 6.57 3.86
C GLU A 107 -13.46 5.65 2.97
N LYS A 108 -14.12 4.70 2.26
CA LYS A 108 -13.44 3.81 1.32
C LYS A 108 -12.82 4.58 0.15
N LEU A 109 -13.51 5.59 -0.37
CA LEU A 109 -13.00 6.45 -1.44
C LEU A 109 -11.78 7.25 -0.96
N GLN A 110 -11.86 7.89 0.22
CA GLN A 110 -10.76 8.66 0.80
C GLN A 110 -9.51 7.83 1.02
N ILE A 111 -9.64 6.60 1.52
CA ILE A 111 -8.49 5.71 1.73
C ILE A 111 -7.85 5.30 0.39
N ASN A 112 -8.64 5.07 -0.66
CA ASN A 112 -8.09 4.77 -1.98
C ASN A 112 -7.44 5.98 -2.66
N LEU A 113 -7.99 7.18 -2.45
CA LEU A 113 -7.36 8.43 -2.89
C LEU A 113 -6.02 8.64 -2.18
N PHE A 114 -5.97 8.42 -0.87
CA PHE A 114 -4.75 8.47 -0.08
C PHE A 114 -3.68 7.51 -0.60
N LEU A 115 -4.05 6.26 -0.91
CA LEU A 115 -3.15 5.32 -1.56
C LEU A 115 -2.62 5.89 -2.89
N GLY A 116 -3.49 6.49 -3.70
CA GLY A 116 -3.12 7.08 -4.98
C GLY A 116 -2.10 8.22 -4.84
N GLU A 117 -2.29 9.10 -3.87
CA GLU A 117 -1.34 10.18 -3.54
C GLU A 117 0.01 9.62 -3.09
N TRP A 118 -0.01 8.60 -2.21
CA TRP A 118 1.21 7.91 -1.78
C TRP A 118 1.98 7.27 -2.94
N LEU A 119 1.29 6.53 -3.81
CA LEU A 119 1.92 5.89 -4.96
C LEU A 119 2.49 6.92 -5.94
N ALA A 120 1.77 8.02 -6.19
CA ALA A 120 2.25 9.10 -7.04
C ALA A 120 3.48 9.80 -6.44
N HIS A 121 3.49 9.98 -5.12
CA HIS A 121 4.64 10.53 -4.41
C HIS A 121 5.86 9.61 -4.51
N LEU A 122 5.69 8.30 -4.29
CA LEU A 122 6.77 7.31 -4.45
C LEU A 122 7.32 7.24 -5.87
N GLN A 123 6.46 7.35 -6.89
CA GLN A 123 6.92 7.39 -8.27
C GLN A 123 7.77 8.62 -8.60
N ARG A 124 7.55 9.73 -7.88
CA ARG A 124 8.24 11.00 -8.13
C ARG A 124 9.51 11.19 -7.30
N TYR A 125 9.49 10.71 -6.05
CA TYR A 125 10.53 10.98 -5.05
C TYR A 125 11.14 9.72 -4.43
N GLY A 126 10.55 8.55 -4.70
CA GLY A 126 11.06 7.28 -4.21
C GLY A 126 12.22 6.80 -5.08
N HIS A 127 13.32 6.46 -4.43
CA HIS A 127 14.40 5.71 -5.05
C HIS A 127 14.33 4.27 -4.54
N ILE A 128 14.39 3.29 -5.45
CA ILE A 128 14.52 1.88 -5.05
C ILE A 128 15.85 1.77 -4.32
N ALA A 129 15.78 1.43 -3.03
CA ALA A 129 16.98 1.22 -2.24
C ALA A 129 17.63 -0.08 -2.72
N GLU A 130 18.80 0.01 -3.37
CA GLU A 130 19.61 -1.17 -3.60
C GLU A 130 20.03 -1.73 -2.22
N PRO A 131 19.97 -3.06 -2.01
CA PRO A 131 20.49 -3.64 -0.80
C PRO A 131 21.98 -3.34 -0.72
N VAL A 132 22.37 -2.44 0.18
CA VAL A 132 23.78 -2.22 0.50
C VAL A 132 24.28 -3.51 1.14
N ASN A 133 24.90 -4.36 0.33
CA ASN A 133 25.63 -5.53 0.81
C ASN A 133 26.86 -5.05 1.57
N LEU A 134 26.69 -4.74 2.86
CA LEU A 134 27.81 -4.61 3.79
C LEU A 134 28.35 -6.02 4.05
N HIS A 135 29.33 -6.42 3.24
CA HIS A 135 30.22 -7.52 3.60
C HIS A 135 31.02 -7.08 4.83
N PHE A 136 30.76 -7.71 5.96
CA PHE A 136 31.65 -7.72 7.13
C PHE A 136 32.58 -8.93 7.04
#